data_AF-A0A4Q7ZEW7-F1
#
_entry.id   AF-A0A4Q7ZEW7-F1
#
_cell.length_a   1.000
_cell.length_b   1.000
_cell.length_c   1.000
_cell.angle_alpha   90.00
_cell.angle_beta   90.00
_cell.angle_gamma   90.00
#
_symmetry.space_group_name_H-M   'P 1'
#
loop_
_entity.id
_entity.type
_entity.pdbx_description
1 polymer ?
#
loop_
_entity_poly.entity_id
_entity_poly.type
_entity_poly.pdbx_seq_one_letter_code
_entity_poly.pdbx_strand_id
1 'polypeptide(L)'
;MTAPGNSTLLLTLLAAFIACTGYAAGRLHQWYRTGLDRDEAFRDGYDTATRSVFSLAARIMAPRRGDRTAISASAAVIVPPPAVVEGSAEPLPAAGPSGRHQVPDELVQAPTYRLPADRVARAKVHGAGGGVDAEVAARPTTRITVPKPRSS
;
A
#
# COMPACT_ATOMS: atom_id res chain seq x y z
N MET A 1 -2.53 60.09 -23.70
CA MET A 1 -3.02 59.67 -22.37
C MET A 1 -3.73 58.35 -22.53
N THR A 2 -3.27 57.27 -21.91
CA THR A 2 -3.97 55.98 -21.94
C THR A 2 -5.27 56.11 -21.15
N ALA A 3 -6.40 55.71 -21.74
CA ALA A 3 -7.68 55.71 -21.03
C ALA A 3 -7.57 54.83 -19.77
N PRO A 4 -8.06 55.27 -18.60
CA PRO A 4 -7.85 54.58 -17.32
C PRO A 4 -8.38 53.13 -17.28
N GLY A 5 -9.27 52.74 -18.20
CA GLY A 5 -9.73 51.35 -18.34
C GLY A 5 -8.75 50.39 -19.03
N ASN A 6 -7.74 50.87 -19.75
CA ASN A 6 -6.80 49.97 -20.43
C ASN A 6 -5.80 49.32 -19.46
N SER A 7 -5.35 50.07 -18.45
CA SER A 7 -4.43 49.57 -17.45
C SER A 7 -5.04 48.46 -16.60
N THR A 8 -6.33 48.55 -16.27
CA THR A 8 -7.02 47.50 -15.51
C THR A 8 -7.15 46.22 -16.33
N LEU A 9 -7.50 46.31 -17.62
CA LEU A 9 -7.55 45.15 -18.52
C LEU A 9 -6.19 44.48 -18.67
N LEU A 10 -5.11 45.25 -18.80
CA LEU A 10 -3.77 44.69 -18.89
C LEU A 10 -3.37 43.97 -17.59
N LEU A 11 -3.67 44.56 -16.44
CA LEU A 11 -3.37 43.93 -15.15
C LEU A 11 -4.19 42.65 -14.93
N THR A 12 -5.48 42.63 -15.29
CA THR A 12 -6.31 41.43 -15.14
C THR A 12 -5.86 40.31 -16.08
N LEU A 13 -5.55 40.63 -17.33
CA LEU A 13 -5.02 39.65 -18.29
C LEU A 13 -3.66 39.11 -17.84
N LEU A 14 -2.77 39.98 -17.36
CA LEU A 14 -1.48 39.56 -16.82
C LEU A 14 -1.65 38.63 -15.61
N ALA A 15 -2.53 38.98 -14.67
CA ALA A 15 -2.81 38.15 -13.50
C ALA A 15 -3.39 36.79 -13.90
N ALA A 16 -4.35 36.77 -14.83
CA ALA A 16 -4.94 35.52 -15.35
C ALA A 16 -3.89 34.66 -16.06
N PHE A 17 -2.99 35.28 -16.84
CA PHE A 17 -1.91 34.57 -17.51
C PHE A 17 -0.91 33.95 -16.53
N ILE A 18 -0.51 34.69 -15.49
CA ILE A 18 0.36 34.17 -14.42
C ILE A 18 -0.32 33.02 -13.68
N ALA A 19 -1.61 33.16 -13.35
CA ALA A 19 -2.37 32.09 -12.68
C ALA A 19 -2.46 30.83 -13.55
N CYS A 20 -2.78 30.97 -14.84
CA CYS A 20 -2.84 29.84 -15.78
C CYS A 20 -1.49 29.16 -15.96
N THR A 21 -0.41 29.93 -16.16
CA THR A 21 0.93 29.37 -16.35
C THR A 21 1.44 28.68 -15.09
N GLY A 22 1.23 29.28 -13.91
CA GLY A 22 1.56 28.66 -12.63
C GLY A 22 0.81 27.34 -12.39
N TYR A 23 -0.49 27.31 -12.69
CA TYR A 23 -1.29 26.09 -12.59
C TYR A 23 -0.82 25.00 -13.58
N ALA A 24 -0.59 25.38 -14.84
CA ALA A 24 -0.10 24.44 -15.86
C ALA A 24 1.28 23.87 -15.49
N ALA A 25 2.20 24.72 -15.05
CA ALA A 25 3.52 24.29 -14.57
C ALA A 25 3.42 23.37 -13.35
N GLY A 26 2.53 23.68 -12.40
CA GLY A 26 2.28 22.82 -11.23
C GLY A 26 1.76 21.44 -11.61
N ARG A 27 0.79 21.37 -12.54
CA ARG A 27 0.25 20.09 -13.05
C ARG A 27 1.29 19.32 -13.85
N LEU A 28 2.10 20.00 -14.65
CA LEU A 28 3.19 19.40 -15.40
C LEU A 28 4.25 18.82 -14.45
N HIS A 29 4.62 19.55 -13.40
CA HIS A 29 5.56 19.08 -12.38
C HIS A 29 5.03 17.85 -11.63
N GLN A 30 3.76 17.85 -11.25
CA GLN A 30 3.12 16.68 -10.64
C GLN A 30 3.17 15.47 -11.57
N TRP A 31 2.85 15.66 -12.86
CA TRP A 31 2.88 14.59 -13.84
C TRP A 31 4.29 14.03 -14.01
N TYR A 32 5.31 14.89 -14.15
CA TYR A 32 6.71 14.46 -14.23
C TYR A 32 7.19 13.73 -12.99
N ARG A 33 6.89 14.23 -11.78
CA ARG A 33 7.21 13.56 -10.51
C ARG A 33 6.60 12.16 -10.46
N THR A 34 5.30 12.06 -10.70
CA THR A 34 4.62 10.76 -10.66
C THR A 34 5.09 9.78 -11.72
N GLY A 35 5.53 10.28 -12.88
CA GLY A 35 6.14 9.47 -13.93
C GLY A 35 7.50 8.92 -13.51
N LEU A 36 8.38 9.79 -13.00
CA LEU A 36 9.70 9.39 -12.52
C LEU A 36 9.63 8.40 -11.36
N ASP A 37 8.79 8.68 -10.36
CA ASP A 37 8.61 7.79 -9.20
C ASP A 37 8.11 6.39 -9.65
N ARG A 38 7.24 6.36 -10.66
CA ARG A 38 6.74 5.11 -11.25
C ARG A 38 7.84 4.36 -12.00
N ASP A 39 8.65 5.05 -12.80
CA ASP A 39 9.74 4.43 -13.57
C ASP A 39 10.84 3.87 -12.64
N GLU A 40 11.15 4.59 -11.56
CA GLU A 40 12.08 4.13 -10.53
C GLU A 40 11.54 2.89 -9.80
N ALA A 41 10.28 2.92 -9.38
CA ALA A 41 9.62 1.76 -8.77
C ALA A 41 9.56 0.55 -9.72
N PHE A 42 9.35 0.77 -11.03
CA PHE A 42 9.39 -0.31 -12.02
C PHE A 42 10.78 -0.92 -12.17
N ARG A 43 11.83 -0.11 -12.22
CA ARG A 43 13.21 -0.60 -12.27
C ARG A 43 13.58 -1.37 -11.02
N ASP A 44 13.29 -0.82 -9.85
CA ASP A 44 13.58 -1.48 -8.57
C ASP A 44 12.84 -2.82 -8.44
N GLY A 45 11.57 -2.86 -8.86
CA GLY A 45 10.78 -4.08 -8.91
C GLY A 45 11.38 -5.14 -9.84
N TYR A 46 11.85 -4.72 -11.01
CA TYR A 46 12.49 -5.61 -11.99
C TYR A 46 13.84 -6.16 -11.48
N ASP A 47 14.68 -5.30 -10.91
CA ASP A 47 15.97 -5.69 -10.33
C ASP A 47 15.79 -6.63 -9.13
N THR A 48 14.78 -6.37 -8.29
CA THR A 48 14.44 -7.25 -7.18
C THR A 48 13.94 -8.60 -7.66
N ALA A 49 13.05 -8.61 -8.66
CA ALA A 49 12.52 -9.84 -9.24
C ALA A 49 13.63 -10.69 -9.86
N THR A 50 14.49 -10.11 -10.69
CA THR A 50 15.61 -10.81 -11.32
C THR A 50 16.55 -11.42 -10.29
N ARG A 51 16.96 -10.64 -9.27
CA ARG A 51 17.80 -11.16 -8.16
C ARG A 51 17.13 -12.32 -7.42
N SER A 52 15.83 -12.24 -7.17
CA SER A 52 15.11 -13.32 -6.47
C SER A 52 15.05 -14.61 -7.30
N VAL A 53 14.83 -14.50 -8.62
CA VAL A 53 14.80 -15.65 -9.54
C VAL A 53 16.17 -16.28 -9.66
N PHE A 54 17.23 -15.48 -9.81
CA PHE A 54 18.60 -16.00 -9.85
C PHE A 54 19.00 -16.64 -8.52
N SER A 55 18.64 -16.05 -7.38
CA SER A 55 18.89 -16.65 -6.06
C SER A 55 18.16 -17.99 -5.90
N LEU A 56 16.91 -18.07 -6.36
CA LEU A 56 16.12 -19.30 -6.34
C LEU A 56 16.72 -20.37 -7.27
N ALA A 57 17.10 -19.99 -8.50
CA ALA A 57 17.75 -20.90 -9.45
C ALA A 57 19.09 -21.41 -8.92
N ALA A 58 19.91 -20.53 -8.32
CA ALA A 58 21.17 -20.90 -7.69
C ALA A 58 20.94 -21.89 -6.54
N ARG A 59 19.89 -21.70 -5.73
CA ARG A 59 19.53 -22.65 -4.66
C ARG A 59 19.08 -24.02 -5.20
N ILE A 60 18.38 -24.07 -6.34
CA ILE A 60 17.94 -25.32 -6.97
C ILE A 60 19.11 -26.06 -7.61
N MET A 61 20.00 -25.33 -8.29
CA MET A 61 21.13 -25.88 -9.05
C MET A 61 22.35 -26.18 -8.17
N ALA A 62 22.48 -25.54 -7.01
CA ALA A 62 23.53 -25.85 -6.07
C ALA A 62 23.41 -27.34 -5.65
N PRO A 63 24.45 -28.16 -5.89
CA PRO A 63 24.46 -29.53 -5.40
C PRO A 63 24.25 -29.48 -3.88
N ARG A 64 23.28 -30.25 -3.36
CA ARG A 64 23.09 -30.46 -1.92
C ARG A 64 24.32 -31.15 -1.32
N ARG A 65 25.46 -30.45 -1.23
CA ARG A 65 26.60 -30.91 -0.46
C ARG A 65 26.36 -30.53 1.00
N GLY A 66 25.64 -31.39 1.70
CA GLY A 66 25.73 -31.50 3.15
C GLY A 66 24.43 -31.25 3.90
N ASP A 67 23.79 -32.36 4.29
CA ASP A 67 22.91 -32.47 5.46
C ASP A 67 23.66 -32.16 6.77
N ARG A 68 24.25 -30.97 6.91
CA ARG A 68 24.83 -30.52 8.18
C ARG A 68 24.37 -29.12 8.51
N THR A 69 23.27 -29.08 9.26
CA THR A 69 23.13 -28.20 10.43
C THR A 69 23.60 -26.76 10.22
N ALA A 70 22.94 -26.03 9.33
CA ALA A 70 22.96 -24.58 9.35
C ALA A 70 21.52 -24.08 9.22
N ILE A 71 20.76 -24.29 10.29
CA ILE A 71 19.81 -23.28 10.74
C ILE A 71 20.68 -22.06 11.09
N SER A 72 21.08 -21.30 10.08
CA SER A 72 21.56 -19.93 10.23
C SER A 72 20.52 -19.06 9.57
N ALA A 73 19.39 -18.98 10.26
CA ALA A 73 18.52 -17.83 10.21
C ALA A 73 19.36 -16.62 10.64
N SER A 74 19.65 -15.73 9.71
CA SER A 74 19.98 -14.33 10.01
C SER A 74 19.87 -13.51 8.72
N ALA A 75 18.63 -13.36 8.25
CA ALA A 75 18.22 -12.08 7.67
C ALA A 75 17.93 -11.14 8.85
N ALA A 76 18.99 -10.71 9.55
CA ALA A 76 18.91 -9.70 10.58
C ALA A 76 18.70 -8.35 9.89
N VAL A 77 17.44 -7.94 9.76
CA VAL A 77 17.08 -6.52 9.66
C VAL A 77 17.48 -5.90 11.01
N ILE A 78 18.61 -5.19 11.02
CA ILE A 78 19.05 -4.41 12.17
C ILE A 78 18.06 -3.25 12.33
N VAL A 79 17.11 -3.41 13.25
CA VAL A 79 16.40 -2.29 13.88
C VAL A 79 17.11 -2.03 15.22
N PRO A 80 17.55 -0.80 15.53
CA PRO A 80 18.18 -0.49 16.81
C PRO A 80 17.17 -0.57 17.98
N PRO A 81 17.58 -1.01 19.18
CA PRO A 81 16.67 -1.39 20.28
C PRO A 81 16.23 -0.20 21.16
N PRO A 82 14.99 -0.24 21.71
CA PRO A 82 14.67 0.35 23.01
C PRO A 82 14.81 -0.69 24.15
N ALA A 83 15.05 -0.16 25.34
CA ALA A 83 15.55 -0.86 26.53
C ALA A 83 14.63 -1.92 27.18
N VAL A 84 15.32 -2.79 27.90
CA VAL A 84 14.93 -3.88 28.83
C VAL A 84 13.83 -3.52 29.82
N VAL A 85 12.85 -4.41 30.01
CA VAL A 85 12.19 -4.66 31.32
C VAL A 85 11.84 -6.16 31.45
N GLU A 86 12.29 -6.75 32.55
CA GLU A 86 12.10 -8.14 33.02
C GLU A 86 10.71 -8.42 33.62
N GLY A 87 10.40 -9.72 33.75
CA GLY A 87 9.41 -10.30 34.67
C GLY A 87 8.21 -10.94 33.95
N SER A 88 7.64 -12.07 34.32
CA SER A 88 7.82 -12.99 35.45
C SER A 88 6.89 -14.19 35.19
N ALA A 89 7.36 -15.40 35.53
CA ALA A 89 6.65 -16.62 35.95
C ALA A 89 5.30 -17.08 35.34
N GLU A 90 5.32 -18.34 34.89
CA GLU A 90 4.23 -19.34 34.73
C GLU A 90 3.33 -19.50 35.99
N PRO A 91 2.08 -20.03 35.89
CA PRO A 91 1.88 -21.50 35.76
C PRO A 91 0.64 -21.96 34.94
N LEU A 92 0.76 -23.15 34.34
CA LEU A 92 -0.33 -23.99 33.79
C LEU A 92 -1.46 -24.31 34.81
N PRO A 93 -2.69 -24.61 34.35
CA PRO A 93 -3.11 -26.03 34.36
C PRO A 93 -4.06 -26.50 33.24
N ALA A 94 -4.03 -27.82 33.08
CA ALA A 94 -5.12 -28.75 32.72
C ALA A 94 -5.64 -28.83 31.26
N ALA A 95 -5.39 -30.00 30.69
CA ALA A 95 -5.94 -30.49 29.43
C ALA A 95 -7.46 -30.78 29.50
N GLY A 96 -8.19 -30.33 28.47
CA GLY A 96 -9.54 -30.76 28.12
C GLY A 96 -9.65 -30.95 26.60
N PRO A 97 -10.54 -31.83 26.11
CA PRO A 97 -10.42 -32.41 24.77
C PRO A 97 -11.04 -31.56 23.65
N SER A 98 -10.27 -31.47 22.56
CA SER A 98 -10.68 -31.47 21.14
C SER A 98 -11.78 -30.54 20.64
N GLY A 99 -11.40 -29.64 19.72
CA GLY A 99 -12.14 -29.48 18.46
C GLY A 99 -12.45 -28.06 17.99
N ARG A 100 -12.19 -27.02 18.79
CA ARG A 100 -12.32 -25.62 18.37
C ARG A 100 -11.23 -24.81 19.04
N HIS A 101 -10.38 -24.12 18.27
CA HIS A 101 -9.44 -23.15 18.81
C HIS A 101 -10.23 -22.00 19.45
N GLN A 102 -10.57 -22.10 20.73
CA GLN A 102 -11.02 -20.96 21.51
C GLN A 102 -9.79 -20.09 21.74
N VAL A 103 -9.67 -19.03 20.95
CA VAL A 103 -8.73 -17.96 21.24
C VAL A 103 -9.21 -17.35 22.56
N PRO A 104 -8.38 -17.32 23.62
CA PRO A 104 -8.72 -16.69 24.88
C PRO A 104 -9.25 -15.27 24.66
N ASP A 105 -10.36 -14.89 25.30
CA ASP A 105 -10.94 -13.55 25.15
C ASP A 105 -9.95 -12.45 25.54
N GLU A 106 -8.99 -12.77 26.39
CA GLU A 106 -7.86 -11.89 26.76
C GLU A 106 -6.97 -11.54 25.57
N LEU A 107 -6.75 -12.46 24.63
CA LEU A 107 -6.00 -12.23 23.39
C LEU A 107 -6.79 -11.39 22.38
N VAL A 108 -8.12 -11.50 22.39
CA VAL A 108 -9.01 -10.66 21.56
C VAL A 108 -9.11 -9.24 22.12
N GLN A 109 -9.02 -9.09 23.44
CA GLN A 109 -9.05 -7.79 24.12
C GLN A 109 -7.68 -7.11 24.20
N ALA A 110 -6.60 -7.81 23.88
CA ALA A 110 -5.25 -7.26 23.88
C ALA A 110 -5.18 -6.00 22.96
N PRO A 111 -4.48 -4.93 23.38
CA PRO A 111 -4.36 -3.69 22.60
C PRO A 111 -3.81 -3.91 21.18
N THR A 112 -3.01 -4.96 21.01
CA THR A 112 -2.43 -5.39 19.73
C THR A 112 -3.48 -5.75 18.67
N TYR A 113 -4.68 -6.19 19.09
CA TYR A 113 -5.76 -6.62 18.18
C TYR A 113 -6.96 -5.68 18.14
N ARG A 114 -7.06 -4.70 19.05
CA ARG A 114 -8.08 -3.65 18.94
C ARG A 114 -7.71 -2.67 17.84
N LEU A 115 -8.41 -2.75 16.71
CA LEU A 115 -8.33 -1.73 15.69
C LEU A 115 -8.79 -0.37 16.29
N PRO A 116 -8.02 0.71 16.12
CA PRO A 116 -8.48 2.04 16.52
C PRO A 116 -9.79 2.38 15.79
N ALA A 117 -10.68 3.11 16.47
CA ALA A 117 -12.05 3.38 16.01
C ALA A 117 -12.12 3.92 14.56
N ASP A 118 -11.13 4.72 14.16
CA ASP A 118 -10.99 5.25 12.80
C ASP A 118 -10.87 4.17 11.71
N ARG A 119 -10.28 3.02 12.04
CA ARG A 119 -10.14 1.90 11.09
C ARG A 119 -11.41 1.05 11.01
N VAL A 120 -12.20 0.99 12.08
CA VAL A 120 -13.50 0.27 12.09
C VAL A 120 -14.54 1.00 11.24
N ALA A 121 -14.55 2.33 11.28
CA ALA A 121 -15.44 3.15 10.44
C ALA A 121 -15.14 2.98 8.93
N ARG A 122 -13.87 2.82 8.55
CA ARG A 122 -13.46 2.56 7.16
C ARG A 122 -13.68 1.12 6.71
N ALA A 123 -13.56 0.15 7.62
CA ALA A 123 -13.79 -1.27 7.31
C ALA A 123 -15.29 -1.63 7.22
N LYS A 124 -16.20 -0.77 7.68
CA LYS A 124 -17.64 -0.93 7.52
C LYS A 124 -18.05 -0.67 6.05
N VAL A 125 -17.68 -1.59 5.18
CA VAL A 125 -18.23 -1.71 3.83
C VAL A 125 -19.73 -1.90 3.99
N HIS A 126 -20.52 -1.00 3.40
CA HIS A 126 -21.97 -1.15 3.33
C HIS A 126 -22.26 -2.36 2.43
N GLY A 127 -22.36 -3.54 3.05
CA GLY A 127 -22.83 -4.75 2.39
C GLY A 127 -24.30 -4.60 2.05
N ALA A 128 -24.59 -4.72 0.75
CA ALA A 128 -25.88 -4.94 0.12
C ALA A 128 -27.05 -5.30 1.05
N GLY A 129 -28.01 -4.38 1.19
CA GLY A 129 -29.30 -4.67 1.82
C GLY A 129 -30.00 -3.42 2.35
N GLY A 130 -30.74 -2.72 1.49
CA GLY A 130 -31.59 -1.60 1.90
C GLY A 130 -31.77 -0.59 0.78
N GLY A 131 -32.81 -0.78 -0.02
CA GLY A 131 -33.06 -0.03 -1.24
C GLY A 131 -33.21 1.47 -1.06
N VAL A 132 -32.61 2.20 -1.98
CA VAL A 132 -33.20 3.42 -2.54
C VAL A 132 -32.94 3.34 -4.04
N ASP A 133 -33.89 2.74 -4.74
CA ASP A 133 -33.98 2.86 -6.19
C ASP A 133 -34.34 4.31 -6.51
N ALA A 134 -33.37 5.06 -7.01
CA ALA A 134 -33.51 6.07 -8.05
C ALA A 134 -32.24 6.92 -8.10
N GLU A 135 -31.74 7.17 -9.31
CA GLU A 135 -30.90 8.34 -9.61
C GLU A 135 -29.37 8.24 -9.40
N VAL A 136 -28.71 7.12 -9.70
CA VAL A 136 -27.30 7.17 -10.16
C VAL A 136 -27.05 6.13 -11.27
N ALA A 137 -27.89 6.13 -12.31
CA ALA A 137 -27.70 5.33 -13.52
C ALA A 137 -26.86 6.06 -14.60
N ALA A 138 -25.98 6.99 -14.22
CA ALA A 138 -25.26 7.86 -15.17
C ALA A 138 -23.74 7.92 -14.95
N ARG A 139 -23.12 6.87 -14.40
CA ARG A 139 -21.64 6.74 -14.45
C ARG A 139 -21.24 5.68 -15.45
N PRO A 140 -20.59 6.03 -16.58
CA PRO A 140 -19.98 5.04 -17.45
C PRO A 140 -18.80 4.42 -16.71
N THR A 141 -19.04 3.28 -16.05
CA THR A 141 -17.99 2.40 -15.57
C THR A 141 -17.22 1.90 -16.80
N THR A 142 -16.02 2.43 -17.00
CA THR A 142 -15.06 1.96 -18.01
C THR A 142 -14.74 0.49 -17.71
N ARG A 143 -15.40 -0.41 -18.45
CA ARG A 143 -15.07 -1.84 -18.43
C ARG A 143 -13.67 -1.98 -19.01
N ILE A 144 -12.72 -2.38 -18.17
CA ILE A 144 -11.39 -2.78 -18.59
C ILE A 144 -11.55 -4.08 -19.36
N THR A 145 -11.45 -4.02 -20.68
CA THR A 145 -11.50 -5.19 -21.56
C THR A 145 -10.18 -5.93 -21.45
N VAL A 146 -10.18 -7.05 -20.73
CA VAL A 146 -9.01 -7.93 -20.63
C VAL A 146 -8.85 -8.66 -21.97
N PRO A 147 -7.70 -8.56 -22.67
CA PRO A 147 -7.48 -9.28 -23.92
C PRO A 147 -7.45 -10.78 -23.68
N LYS A 148 -8.24 -11.51 -24.47
CA LYS A 148 -8.36 -12.97 -24.42
C LYS A 148 -7.04 -13.61 -24.89
N PRO A 149 -6.48 -14.60 -24.18
CA PRO A 149 -5.27 -15.29 -24.60
C PRO A 149 -5.52 -16.03 -25.92
N ARG A 150 -4.61 -15.86 -26.89
CA ARG A 150 -4.58 -16.69 -28.12
C ARG A 150 -4.18 -18.11 -27.72
N SER A 151 -5.06 -19.07 -27.95
CA SER A 151 -4.68 -20.49 -27.92
C SER A 151 -3.77 -20.77 -29.12
N SER A 152 -2.58 -21.30 -28.84
CA SER A 152 -1.66 -21.88 -29.82
C SER A 152 -2.17 -23.22 -30.32
#